data_AF-A0A9D8VEE7-F1
#
_entry.id   AF-A0A9D8VEE7-F1
#
_cell.length_a   1.000
_cell.length_b   1.000
_cell.length_c   1.000
_cell.angle_alpha   90.00
_cell.angle_beta   90.00
_cell.angle_gamma   90.00
#
_symmetry.space_group_name_H-M   'P 1'
#
loop_
_entity.id
_entity.type
_entity.pdbx_description
1 polymer ?
#
loop_
_entity_poly.entity_id
_entity_poly.type
_entity_poly.pdbx_seq_one_letter_code
_entity_poly.pdbx_strand_id
1 'polypeptide(L)'
;MFNPARFMTLMVIFPLIAAISIGGFGIARLINEEYAIATFDLVVSMSFLSLGIYTYMTGKDTIARWASAVVSLVGPLYFLFQLSPTGIFWVYSSTIVFYYLLPLRGAITFNFFMLVGTAYISLNMDYSVAQISSFAITIGLINAFSMSFSELTERSIRDGIKLEEAEKEVEALRDLLPICASCKKIRDDNGTWHQMESYMTRNKGTTFSHGLCPECVPEDMA
;
A
#
# COMPACT_ATOMS: atom_id res chain seq x y z
N MET A 1 -4.82 12.84 6.35
CA MET A 1 -5.83 11.76 6.40
C MET A 1 -5.47 10.69 5.37
N PHE A 2 -4.70 9.68 5.79
CA PHE A 2 -4.36 8.51 4.97
C PHE A 2 -5.63 7.67 4.83
N ASN A 3 -6.13 7.51 3.60
CA ASN A 3 -7.33 6.69 3.37
C ASN A 3 -6.89 5.29 2.86
N PRO A 4 -6.86 4.26 3.72
CA PRO A 4 -6.48 2.90 3.33
C PRO A 4 -7.35 2.35 2.19
N ALA A 5 -8.58 2.86 2.02
CA ALA A 5 -9.44 2.48 0.91
C ALA A 5 -8.87 2.89 -0.46
N ARG A 6 -8.14 4.02 -0.59
CA ARG A 6 -7.56 4.45 -1.88
C ARG A 6 -6.45 3.51 -2.35
N PHE A 7 -5.61 3.03 -1.43
CA PHE A 7 -4.54 2.09 -1.76
C PHE A 7 -5.13 0.75 -2.23
N MET A 8 -6.17 0.28 -1.52
CA MET A 8 -6.94 -0.90 -1.87
C MET A 8 -7.63 -0.78 -3.24
N THR A 9 -8.18 0.39 -3.57
CA THR A 9 -8.76 0.66 -4.90
C THR A 9 -7.72 0.53 -6.02
N LEU A 10 -6.52 1.06 -5.82
CA LEU A 10 -5.43 0.97 -6.81
C LEU A 10 -4.93 -0.47 -6.99
N MET A 11 -4.91 -1.25 -5.91
CA MET A 11 -4.51 -2.66 -5.92
C MET A 11 -5.49 -3.57 -6.65
N VAL A 12 -6.75 -3.16 -6.78
CA VAL A 12 -7.77 -3.86 -7.58
C VAL A 12 -7.77 -3.39 -9.03
N ILE A 13 -7.68 -2.08 -9.26
CA ILE A 13 -7.76 -1.51 -10.60
C ILE A 13 -6.58 -1.95 -11.47
N PHE A 14 -5.35 -1.91 -10.94
CA PHE A 14 -4.16 -2.17 -11.74
C PHE A 14 -4.14 -3.58 -12.36
N PRO A 15 -4.33 -4.69 -11.61
CA PRO A 15 -4.38 -6.03 -12.18
C PRO A 15 -5.52 -6.21 -13.20
N LEU A 16 -6.68 -5.59 -12.99
CA LEU A 16 -7.80 -5.67 -13.92
C LEU A 16 -7.48 -4.98 -15.25
N ILE A 17 -6.89 -3.78 -15.21
CA ILE A 17 -6.44 -3.07 -16.42
C ILE A 17 -5.36 -3.89 -17.14
N ALA A 18 -4.36 -4.40 -16.39
CA ALA A 18 -3.30 -5.21 -16.95
C ALA A 18 -3.85 -6.48 -17.63
N ALA A 19 -4.81 -7.17 -17.02
CA ALA A 19 -5.45 -8.33 -17.61
C ALA A 19 -6.14 -8.02 -18.93
N ILE A 20 -6.90 -6.92 -19.01
CA ILE A 20 -7.59 -6.51 -20.24
C ILE A 20 -6.57 -6.15 -21.34
N SER A 21 -5.56 -5.33 -21.02
CA SER A 21 -4.56 -4.89 -21.99
C SER A 21 -3.69 -6.05 -22.51
N ILE A 22 -3.18 -6.89 -21.61
CA ILE A 22 -2.33 -8.04 -21.97
C ILE A 22 -3.17 -9.12 -22.67
N GLY A 23 -4.41 -9.34 -22.22
CA GLY A 23 -5.32 -10.30 -22.84
C GLY A 23 -5.66 -9.93 -24.29
N GLY A 24 -5.96 -8.66 -24.55
CA GLY A 24 -6.17 -8.17 -25.92
C GLY A 24 -4.93 -8.36 -26.80
N PHE A 25 -3.75 -8.09 -26.27
CA PHE A 25 -2.49 -8.30 -26.99
C PHE A 25 -2.19 -9.77 -27.27
N GLY A 26 -2.46 -10.67 -26.31
CA GLY A 26 -2.33 -12.11 -26.47
C GLY A 26 -3.27 -12.67 -27.55
N ILE A 27 -4.52 -12.20 -27.61
CA ILE A 27 -5.47 -12.58 -28.68
C ILE A 27 -4.96 -12.11 -30.04
N ALA A 28 -4.46 -10.88 -30.13
CA ALA A 28 -3.90 -10.36 -31.39
C ALA A 28 -2.72 -11.23 -31.87
N ARG A 29 -1.84 -11.67 -30.96
CA ARG A 29 -0.75 -12.60 -31.30
C ARG A 29 -1.21 -13.99 -31.71
N LEU A 30 -2.29 -14.49 -31.10
CA LEU A 30 -2.89 -15.76 -31.48
C LEU A 30 -3.38 -15.75 -32.94
N ILE A 31 -3.95 -14.61 -33.37
CA ILE A 31 -4.38 -14.39 -34.77
C ILE A 31 -3.19 -14.32 -35.73
N ASN A 32 -2.03 -13.82 -35.28
CA ASN A 32 -0.79 -13.75 -36.06
C ASN A 32 0.05 -15.04 -36.00
N GLU A 33 -0.52 -16.16 -35.55
CA GLU A 33 0.14 -17.49 -35.46
C GLU A 33 1.36 -17.53 -34.50
N GLU A 34 1.52 -16.55 -33.61
CA GLU A 34 2.57 -16.53 -32.57
C GLU A 34 2.16 -17.32 -31.31
N TYR A 35 1.84 -18.61 -31.47
CA TYR A 35 1.17 -19.43 -30.43
C TYR A 35 1.90 -19.50 -29.08
N ALA A 36 3.24 -19.65 -29.09
CA ALA A 36 4.02 -19.79 -27.85
C ALA A 36 3.99 -18.51 -27.00
N ILE A 37 4.03 -17.36 -27.66
CA ILE A 37 4.03 -16.04 -27.02
C ILE A 37 2.60 -15.67 -26.60
N ALA A 38 1.62 -15.91 -27.48
CA ALA A 38 0.21 -15.67 -27.21
C ALA A 38 -0.28 -16.46 -25.98
N THR A 39 0.11 -17.73 -25.86
CA THR A 39 -0.28 -18.58 -24.72
C THR A 39 0.24 -17.99 -23.41
N PHE A 40 1.49 -17.51 -23.41
CA PHE A 40 2.08 -16.89 -22.25
C PHE A 40 1.37 -15.59 -21.85
N ASP A 41 1.06 -14.71 -22.81
CA ASP A 41 0.30 -13.47 -22.56
C ASP A 41 -1.08 -13.77 -21.97
N LEU A 42 -1.78 -14.78 -22.48
CA LEU A 42 -3.08 -15.20 -21.94
C LEU A 42 -2.96 -15.74 -20.52
N VAL A 43 -1.91 -16.51 -20.20
CA VAL A 43 -1.65 -16.99 -18.83
C VAL A 43 -1.35 -15.83 -17.88
N VAL A 44 -0.54 -14.86 -18.30
CA VAL A 44 -0.25 -13.65 -17.52
C VAL A 44 -1.53 -12.83 -17.30
N SER A 45 -2.33 -12.63 -18.35
CA SER A 45 -3.62 -11.93 -18.29
C SER A 45 -4.58 -12.60 -17.30
N MET A 46 -4.76 -13.92 -17.38
CA MET A 46 -5.60 -14.68 -16.45
C MET A 46 -5.09 -14.64 -15.01
N SER A 47 -3.76 -14.62 -14.83
CA SER A 47 -3.14 -14.47 -13.51
C SER A 47 -3.47 -13.11 -12.90
N PHE A 48 -3.31 -12.01 -13.65
CA PHE A 48 -3.67 -10.68 -13.18
C PHE A 48 -5.17 -10.52 -12.91
N LEU A 49 -6.03 -11.11 -13.75
CA LEU A 49 -7.48 -11.11 -13.53
C LEU A 49 -7.83 -11.81 -12.22
N SER A 50 -7.24 -13.00 -11.99
CA SER A 50 -7.46 -13.79 -10.78
C SER A 50 -6.99 -13.06 -9.53
N LEU A 51 -5.82 -12.42 -9.58
CA LEU A 51 -5.29 -11.62 -8.46
C LEU A 51 -6.12 -10.36 -8.19
N GLY A 52 -6.62 -9.69 -9.23
CA GLY A 52 -7.51 -8.54 -9.10
C GLY A 52 -8.83 -8.92 -8.43
N ILE A 53 -9.47 -9.99 -8.89
CA ILE A 53 -10.71 -10.53 -8.30
C ILE A 53 -10.46 -10.98 -6.84
N TYR A 54 -9.37 -11.69 -6.58
CA TYR A 54 -9.00 -12.13 -5.23
C TYR A 54 -8.87 -10.93 -4.27
N THR A 55 -8.17 -9.89 -4.69
CA THR A 55 -7.96 -8.67 -3.88
C THR A 55 -9.28 -7.97 -3.60
N TYR A 56 -10.15 -7.88 -4.60
CA TYR A 56 -11.48 -7.29 -4.47
C TYR A 56 -12.37 -8.07 -3.49
N MET A 57 -12.39 -9.41 -3.58
CA MET A 57 -13.25 -10.25 -2.76
C MET A 57 -12.76 -10.41 -1.32
N THR A 58 -11.46 -10.60 -1.12
CA THR A 58 -10.89 -10.90 0.21
C THR A 58 -10.47 -9.68 0.99
N GLY A 59 -10.26 -8.57 0.28
CA GLY A 59 -9.68 -7.36 0.81
C GLY A 59 -8.22 -7.47 1.28
N LYS A 60 -7.56 -8.59 1.01
CA LYS A 60 -6.15 -8.81 1.36
C LYS A 60 -5.27 -8.49 0.16
N ASP A 61 -4.46 -7.45 0.28
CA ASP A 61 -3.60 -6.97 -0.80
C ASP A 61 -2.19 -7.59 -0.78
N THR A 62 -1.71 -8.02 0.39
CA THR A 62 -0.32 -8.47 0.56
C THR A 62 0.07 -9.61 -0.38
N ILE A 63 -0.75 -10.66 -0.48
CA ILE A 63 -0.46 -11.80 -1.36
C ILE A 63 -0.51 -11.37 -2.83
N ALA A 64 -1.50 -10.55 -3.19
CA ALA A 64 -1.67 -10.08 -4.56
C ALA A 64 -0.50 -9.21 -5.04
N ARG A 65 0.07 -8.39 -4.16
CA ARG A 65 1.27 -7.57 -4.44
C ARG A 65 2.46 -8.42 -4.86
N TRP A 66 2.82 -9.39 -4.03
CA TRP A 66 3.98 -10.24 -4.28
C TRP A 66 3.76 -11.18 -5.46
N ALA A 67 2.57 -11.76 -5.60
CA ALA A 67 2.24 -12.59 -6.75
C ALA A 67 2.31 -11.81 -8.07
N SER A 68 1.75 -10.59 -8.10
CA SER A 68 1.83 -9.71 -9.27
C SER A 68 3.28 -9.37 -9.63
N ALA A 69 4.13 -9.11 -8.63
CA ALA A 69 5.55 -8.85 -8.87
C ALA A 69 6.27 -10.07 -9.44
N VAL A 70 5.97 -11.28 -9.00
CA VAL A 70 6.55 -12.51 -9.58
C VAL A 70 6.13 -12.65 -11.04
N VAL A 71 4.84 -12.45 -11.36
CA VAL A 71 4.35 -12.49 -12.74
C VAL A 71 5.06 -11.44 -13.61
N SER A 72 5.18 -10.20 -13.12
CA SER A 72 5.90 -9.12 -13.80
C SER A 72 7.41 -9.35 -13.93
N LEU A 73 8.03 -10.18 -13.08
CA LEU A 73 9.43 -10.58 -13.22
C LEU A 73 9.60 -11.63 -14.32
N VAL A 74 8.77 -12.68 -14.30
CA VAL A 74 8.87 -13.80 -15.23
C VAL A 74 8.54 -13.38 -16.66
N GLY A 75 7.58 -12.45 -16.83
CA GLY A 75 7.12 -11.97 -18.13
C GLY A 75 8.23 -11.55 -19.08
N PRO A 76 8.89 -10.40 -18.85
CA PRO A 76 9.94 -9.89 -19.74
C PRO A 76 11.08 -10.89 -19.97
N LEU A 77 11.46 -11.68 -18.96
CA LEU A 77 12.52 -12.67 -19.07
C LEU A 77 12.13 -13.82 -20.00
N TYR A 78 10.89 -14.31 -19.91
CA TYR A 78 10.39 -15.33 -20.84
C TYR A 78 10.32 -14.81 -22.27
N PHE A 79 9.88 -13.56 -22.45
CA PHE A 79 9.87 -12.88 -23.75
C PHE A 79 11.25 -12.81 -24.40
N LEU A 80 12.26 -12.42 -23.62
CA LEU A 80 13.64 -12.36 -24.07
C LEU A 80 14.21 -13.75 -24.32
N PHE A 81 13.83 -14.75 -23.51
CA PHE A 81 14.26 -16.14 -23.71
C PHE A 81 13.74 -16.74 -25.02
N GLN A 82 12.55 -16.35 -25.46
CA GLN A 82 12.01 -16.72 -26.78
C GLN A 82 12.74 -16.02 -27.95
N LEU A 83 13.89 -15.37 -27.69
CA LEU A 83 14.72 -14.64 -28.65
C LEU A 83 13.93 -13.53 -29.39
N SER A 84 12.92 -12.94 -28.74
CA SER A 84 12.18 -11.82 -29.30
C SER A 84 12.84 -10.49 -28.92
N PRO A 85 13.27 -9.65 -29.89
CA PRO A 85 13.83 -8.33 -29.60
C PRO A 85 12.86 -7.42 -28.83
N THR A 86 11.56 -7.66 -28.95
CA THR A 86 10.50 -6.86 -28.31
C THR A 86 10.39 -7.06 -26.80
N GLY A 87 11.04 -8.10 -26.25
CA GLY A 87 10.99 -8.41 -24.81
C GLY A 87 11.54 -7.28 -23.93
N ILE A 88 12.49 -6.50 -24.45
CA ILE A 88 13.11 -5.37 -23.76
C ILE A 88 12.07 -4.30 -23.36
N PHE A 89 11.02 -4.09 -24.14
CA PHE A 89 10.00 -3.08 -23.83
C PHE A 89 9.17 -3.43 -22.59
N TRP A 90 9.01 -4.71 -22.29
CA TRP A 90 8.24 -5.18 -21.14
C TRP A 90 8.94 -4.92 -19.81
N VAL A 91 10.27 -4.81 -19.83
CA VAL A 91 11.13 -4.46 -18.67
C VAL A 91 10.74 -3.10 -18.08
N TYR A 92 10.35 -2.14 -18.93
CA TYR A 92 9.89 -0.83 -18.49
C TYR A 92 8.63 -0.92 -17.64
N SER A 93 7.63 -1.66 -18.13
CA SER A 93 6.36 -1.87 -17.42
C SER A 93 6.62 -2.57 -16.08
N SER A 94 7.37 -3.67 -16.10
CA SER A 94 7.70 -4.43 -14.88
C SER A 94 8.43 -3.60 -13.82
N THR A 95 9.32 -2.70 -14.22
CA THR A 95 9.99 -1.78 -13.31
C THR A 95 8.98 -0.91 -12.57
N ILE A 96 8.07 -0.27 -13.29
CA ILE A 96 7.04 0.58 -12.70
C ILE A 96 6.16 -0.24 -11.74
N VAL A 97 5.78 -1.45 -12.15
CA VAL A 97 4.97 -2.34 -11.31
C VAL A 97 5.66 -2.69 -10.00
N PHE A 98 6.96 -2.96 -10.01
CA PHE A 98 7.70 -3.28 -8.77
C PHE A 98 7.67 -2.12 -7.78
N TYR A 99 8.02 -0.90 -8.21
CA TYR A 99 8.06 0.26 -7.32
C TYR A 99 6.68 0.76 -6.88
N TYR A 100 5.64 0.43 -7.65
CA TYR A 100 4.27 0.79 -7.32
C TYR A 100 3.61 -0.22 -6.37
N LEU A 101 3.83 -1.53 -6.60
CA LEU A 101 3.17 -2.57 -5.82
C LEU A 101 3.99 -3.00 -4.61
N LEU A 102 5.33 -2.99 -4.63
CA LEU A 102 6.13 -3.50 -3.51
C LEU A 102 6.61 -2.37 -2.58
N PRO A 103 6.88 -2.68 -1.29
CA PRO A 103 7.69 -1.80 -0.44
C PRO A 103 9.05 -1.54 -1.11
N LEU A 104 9.65 -0.37 -0.87
CA LEU A 104 10.85 0.09 -1.58
C LEU A 104 11.98 -0.95 -1.59
N ARG A 105 12.22 -1.61 -0.45
CA ARG A 105 13.24 -2.68 -0.33
C ARG A 105 12.93 -3.89 -1.21
N GLY A 106 11.67 -4.31 -1.26
CA GLY A 106 11.21 -5.40 -2.11
C GLY A 106 11.29 -5.04 -3.59
N ALA A 107 10.88 -3.82 -3.95
CA ALA A 107 10.92 -3.30 -5.30
C ALA A 107 12.35 -3.29 -5.87
N ILE A 108 13.32 -2.76 -5.09
CA ILE A 108 14.74 -2.71 -5.48
C ILE A 108 15.27 -4.13 -5.72
N THR A 109 14.92 -5.08 -4.84
CA THR A 109 15.38 -6.47 -4.96
C THR A 109 14.85 -7.13 -6.25
N PHE A 110 13.55 -7.03 -6.50
CA PHE A 110 12.93 -7.59 -7.70
C PHE A 110 13.45 -6.92 -8.99
N ASN A 111 13.59 -5.60 -8.97
CA ASN A 111 14.11 -4.86 -10.10
C ASN A 111 15.55 -5.24 -10.41
N PHE A 112 16.40 -5.38 -9.39
CA PHE A 112 17.79 -5.81 -9.56
C PHE A 112 17.88 -7.16 -10.29
N PHE A 113 17.15 -8.18 -9.83
CA PHE A 113 17.14 -9.50 -10.48
C PHE A 113 16.63 -9.44 -11.91
N MET A 114 15.59 -8.65 -12.17
CA MET A 114 15.03 -8.47 -13.50
C MET A 114 16.02 -7.80 -14.46
N LEU A 115 16.71 -6.74 -14.01
CA LEU A 115 17.71 -6.04 -14.82
C LEU A 115 18.94 -6.90 -15.09
N VAL A 116 19.42 -7.64 -14.09
CA VAL A 116 20.53 -8.59 -14.27
C VAL A 116 20.15 -9.69 -15.27
N GLY A 117 18.97 -10.29 -15.13
CA GLY A 117 18.47 -11.30 -16.06
C GLY A 117 18.31 -10.76 -17.48
N THR A 118 17.75 -9.56 -17.61
CA THR A 118 17.60 -8.87 -18.90
C THR A 118 18.96 -8.62 -19.54
N ALA A 119 19.92 -8.07 -18.79
CA ALA A 119 21.27 -7.80 -19.28
C ALA A 119 21.96 -9.09 -19.75
N TYR A 120 21.87 -10.16 -18.96
CA TYR A 120 22.45 -11.46 -19.29
C TYR A 120 21.88 -12.04 -20.61
N ILE A 121 20.55 -12.03 -20.78
CA ILE A 121 19.94 -12.55 -22.00
C ILE A 121 20.28 -11.65 -23.20
N SER A 122 20.29 -10.33 -23.00
CA SER A 122 20.54 -9.35 -24.06
C SER A 122 21.96 -9.43 -24.65
N LEU A 123 22.94 -9.97 -23.91
CA LEU A 123 24.29 -10.21 -24.42
C LEU A 123 24.34 -11.27 -25.53
N ASN A 124 23.33 -12.14 -25.63
CA ASN A 124 23.26 -13.21 -26.62
C ASN A 124 22.40 -12.85 -27.84
N MET A 125 21.98 -11.58 -27.94
CA MET A 125 21.04 -11.09 -28.95
C MET A 125 21.69 -10.02 -29.83
N ASP A 126 21.36 -10.03 -31.13
CA ASP A 126 21.86 -9.05 -32.10
C ASP A 126 21.11 -7.70 -32.01
N TYR A 127 21.34 -6.96 -30.94
CA TYR A 127 20.81 -5.60 -30.80
C TYR A 127 21.72 -4.56 -31.43
N SER A 128 21.13 -3.60 -32.14
CA SER A 128 21.86 -2.42 -32.61
C SER A 128 22.32 -1.55 -31.42
N VAL A 129 23.43 -0.82 -31.60
CA VAL A 129 23.94 0.12 -30.59
C VAL A 129 22.88 1.15 -30.18
N ALA A 130 22.07 1.60 -31.14
CA ALA A 130 20.98 2.55 -30.88
C ALA A 130 19.87 1.96 -29.99
N GLN A 131 19.55 0.67 -30.14
CA GLN A 131 18.55 0.00 -29.28
C GLN A 131 19.07 -0.16 -27.85
N ILE A 132 20.32 -0.59 -27.68
CA ILE A 132 20.93 -0.78 -26.35
C ILE A 132 21.04 0.56 -25.63
N SER A 133 21.51 1.62 -26.31
CA SER A 133 21.66 2.94 -25.71
C SER A 133 20.31 3.55 -25.33
N SER A 134 19.30 3.43 -26.21
CA SER A 134 17.95 3.88 -25.92
C SER A 134 17.37 3.14 -24.71
N PHE A 135 17.54 1.81 -24.67
CA PHE A 135 17.09 1.01 -23.54
C PHE A 135 17.77 1.41 -22.23
N ALA A 136 19.10 1.53 -22.23
CA ALA A 136 19.87 1.89 -21.05
C ALA A 136 19.48 3.27 -20.48
N ILE A 137 19.27 4.27 -21.35
CA ILE A 137 18.84 5.61 -20.94
C ILE A 137 17.42 5.55 -20.35
N THR A 138 16.48 4.92 -21.07
CA THR A 138 15.08 4.87 -20.64
C THR A 138 14.92 4.09 -19.34
N ILE A 139 15.56 2.92 -19.21
CA ILE A 139 15.46 2.11 -17.99
C ILE A 139 16.10 2.82 -16.79
N GLY A 140 17.21 3.56 -17.00
CA GLY A 140 17.84 4.37 -15.97
C GLY A 140 16.93 5.49 -15.47
N LEU A 141 16.31 6.23 -16.40
CA LEU A 141 15.33 7.28 -16.07
C LEU A 141 14.12 6.72 -15.33
N ILE A 142 13.52 5.64 -15.83
CA ILE A 142 12.35 5.02 -15.18
C ILE A 142 12.71 4.59 -13.75
N ASN A 143 13.87 3.96 -13.54
CA ASN A 143 14.31 3.58 -12.20
C ASN A 143 14.47 4.78 -11.27
N ALA A 144 15.14 5.84 -11.73
CA ALA A 144 15.35 7.05 -10.93
C ALA A 144 14.01 7.70 -10.52
N PHE A 145 13.09 7.85 -11.49
CA PHE A 145 11.76 8.41 -11.23
C PHE A 145 10.91 7.52 -10.33
N SER A 146 10.84 6.22 -10.62
CA SER A 146 10.06 5.25 -9.83
C SER A 146 10.58 5.14 -8.40
N MET A 147 11.90 5.11 -8.20
CA MET A 147 12.51 5.08 -6.88
C MET A 147 12.19 6.35 -6.09
N SER A 148 12.39 7.52 -6.71
CA SER A 148 12.10 8.82 -6.08
C SER A 148 10.63 8.92 -5.66
N PHE A 149 9.72 8.51 -6.55
CA PHE A 149 8.29 8.52 -6.26
C PHE A 149 7.90 7.55 -5.13
N SER A 150 8.45 6.34 -5.15
CA SER A 150 8.21 5.32 -4.12
C SER A 150 8.70 5.80 -2.75
N GLU A 151 9.89 6.40 -2.69
CA GLU A 151 10.45 6.97 -1.45
C GLU A 151 9.60 8.12 -0.91
N LEU A 152 9.18 9.06 -1.77
CA LEU A 152 8.30 10.16 -1.36
C LEU A 152 6.97 9.66 -0.82
N THR A 153 6.42 8.61 -1.45
CA THR A 153 5.17 7.98 -1.01
C THR A 153 5.35 7.33 0.37
N GLU A 154 6.42 6.55 0.58
CA GLU A 154 6.71 5.94 1.88
C GLU A 154 6.93 6.98 2.99
N ARG A 155 7.61 8.09 2.68
CA ARG A 155 7.80 9.21 3.62
C ARG A 155 6.47 9.84 4.00
N SER A 156 5.62 10.15 3.01
CA SER A 156 4.30 10.75 3.27
C SER A 156 3.41 9.84 4.13
N ILE A 157 3.43 8.53 3.88
CA ILE A 157 2.67 7.56 4.70
C ILE A 157 3.20 7.55 6.12
N ARG A 158 4.52 7.49 6.30
CA ARG A 158 5.17 7.47 7.62
C ARG A 158 4.86 8.72 8.43
N ASP A 159 4.93 9.89 7.81
CA ASP A 159 4.65 11.16 8.48
C ASP A 159 3.17 11.28 8.84
N GLY A 160 2.27 10.76 8.00
CA GLY A 160 0.85 10.66 8.31
C GLY A 160 0.55 9.79 9.52
N ILE A 161 1.21 8.63 9.66
CA ILE A 161 1.05 7.74 10.83
C ILE A 161 1.57 8.44 12.10
N LYS A 162 2.75 9.06 12.04
CA LYS A 162 3.31 9.80 13.19
C LYS A 162 2.41 10.95 13.64
N LEU A 163 1.80 11.66 12.69
CA LEU A 163 0.85 12.73 13.00
C LEU A 163 -0.37 12.16 13.74
N GLU A 164 -0.95 11.07 13.24
CA GLU A 164 -2.11 10.43 13.88
C GLU A 164 -1.76 9.91 15.29
N GLU A 165 -0.57 9.34 15.49
CA GLU A 165 -0.09 8.91 16.81
C GLU A 165 0.08 10.10 17.76
N ALA A 166 0.68 11.19 17.30
CA ALA A 166 0.83 12.41 18.11
C ALA A 166 -0.53 13.05 18.45
N GLU A 167 -1.48 13.05 17.52
CA GLU A 167 -2.85 13.51 17.77
C GLU A 167 -3.53 12.67 18.86
N LYS A 168 -3.41 11.34 18.81
CA LYS A 168 -3.94 10.44 19.85
C LYS A 168 -3.28 10.66 21.20
N GLU A 169 -1.98 10.93 21.25
CA GLU A 169 -1.28 11.23 22.51
C GLU A 169 -1.79 12.54 23.13
N VAL A 170 -1.95 13.59 22.31
CA VAL A 170 -2.53 14.87 22.76
C VAL A 170 -3.98 14.70 23.21
N GLU A 171 -4.78 13.90 22.51
CA GLU A 171 -6.17 13.62 22.90
C GLU A 171 -6.23 12.85 24.24
N ALA A 172 -5.38 11.84 24.42
CA ALA A 172 -5.29 11.11 25.69
C ALA A 172 -4.87 12.02 26.86
N LEU A 173 -3.98 12.98 26.63
CA LEU A 173 -3.61 14.00 27.63
C LEU A 173 -4.75 14.99 27.92
N ARG A 174 -5.59 15.30 26.94
CA ARG A 174 -6.79 16.15 27.11
C ARG A 174 -7.91 15.45 27.89
N ASP A 175 -7.99 14.13 27.84
CA ASP A 175 -8.94 13.35 28.62
C ASP A 175 -8.58 13.26 30.11
N LEU A 176 -7.38 13.69 30.51
CA LEU A 176 -7.01 13.80 31.92
C LEU A 176 -7.63 15.06 32.54
N LEU A 177 -8.67 14.87 33.34
CA LEU A 177 -9.27 15.96 34.11
C LEU A 177 -8.37 16.30 35.32
N PRO A 178 -7.79 17.52 35.39
CA PRO A 178 -7.00 17.93 36.54
C PRO A 178 -7.89 18.05 37.78
N ILE A 179 -7.70 17.15 38.74
CA ILE A 179 -8.45 17.09 40.01
C ILE A 179 -7.60 17.65 41.17
N CYS A 180 -8.19 18.50 42.00
CA CYS A 180 -7.53 18.99 43.20
C CYS A 180 -7.32 17.82 44.18
N ALA A 181 -6.08 17.59 44.61
CA ALA A 181 -5.76 16.50 45.54
C ALA A 181 -6.48 16.65 46.91
N SER A 182 -6.75 17.89 47.34
CA SER A 182 -7.37 18.20 48.62
C SER A 182 -8.91 18.11 48.57
N CYS A 183 -9.55 18.84 47.65
CA CYS A 183 -11.01 18.98 47.64
C CYS A 183 -11.72 18.28 46.46
N LYS A 184 -11.00 17.54 45.61
CA LYS A 184 -11.50 16.78 44.47
C LYS A 184 -12.29 17.56 43.40
N LYS A 185 -12.25 18.89 43.43
CA LYS A 185 -12.76 19.75 42.35
C LYS A 185 -11.98 19.52 41.06
N ILE A 186 -12.66 19.63 39.92
CA ILE A 186 -12.06 19.55 38.59
C ILE A 186 -11.74 20.97 38.12
N ARG A 187 -10.55 21.18 37.55
CA ARG A 187 -10.18 22.46 36.92
C ARG A 187 -10.56 22.43 35.44
N ASP A 188 -11.27 23.46 34.97
CA ASP A 188 -11.61 23.61 33.55
C ASP A 188 -10.47 24.27 32.74
N ASP A 189 -10.67 24.35 31.42
CA ASP A 189 -9.71 24.96 30.48
C ASP A 189 -9.48 26.45 30.75
N ASN A 190 -10.42 27.14 31.40
CA ASN A 190 -10.31 28.54 31.82
C ASN A 190 -9.57 28.69 33.17
N GLY A 191 -9.15 27.57 33.76
CA GLY A 191 -8.46 27.53 35.04
C GLY A 191 -9.36 27.64 36.28
N THR A 192 -10.68 27.61 36.11
CA THR A 192 -11.68 27.69 37.20
C THR A 192 -11.96 26.31 37.79
N TRP A 193 -12.18 26.24 39.10
CA TRP A 193 -12.43 24.98 39.82
C TRP A 193 -13.93 24.74 40.01
N HIS A 194 -14.42 23.60 39.51
CA HIS A 194 -15.82 23.19 39.58
C HIS A 194 -15.97 21.91 40.41
N GLN A 195 -17.12 21.75 41.05
CA GLN A 195 -17.47 20.48 41.69
C GLN A 195 -17.63 19.38 40.63
N MET A 196 -17.22 18.15 40.96
CA MET A 196 -17.15 17.05 40.00
C MET A 196 -18.48 16.76 39.33
N GLU A 197 -19.59 16.67 40.08
CA GLU A 197 -20.90 16.39 39.50
C GLU A 197 -21.33 17.50 38.54
N SER A 198 -21.16 18.77 38.93
CA SER A 198 -21.50 19.94 38.12
C SER A 198 -20.70 19.99 36.81
N TYR A 199 -19.40 19.68 36.88
CA TYR A 199 -18.54 19.66 35.70
C TYR A 199 -18.95 18.54 34.73
N MET A 200 -19.15 17.31 35.23
CA MET A 200 -19.55 16.15 34.41
C MET A 200 -20.94 16.31 33.80
N THR A 201 -21.89 16.89 34.56
CA THR A 201 -23.25 17.17 34.05
C THR A 201 -23.19 18.17 32.90
N ARG A 202 -22.41 19.25 33.05
CA ARG A 202 -22.30 20.32 32.03
C ARG A 202 -21.52 19.90 30.79
N ASN A 203 -20.42 19.16 30.95
CA ASN A 203 -19.48 18.88 29.85
C ASN A 203 -19.66 17.49 29.21
N LYS A 204 -20.18 16.50 29.95
CA LYS A 204 -20.35 15.12 29.47
C LYS A 204 -21.83 14.68 29.47
N GLY A 205 -22.77 15.55 29.85
CA GLY A 205 -24.21 15.28 29.84
C GLY A 205 -24.63 14.15 30.78
N THR A 206 -23.84 13.88 31.82
CA THR A 206 -24.08 12.76 32.75
C THR A 206 -25.01 13.20 33.90
N THR A 207 -26.02 12.39 34.22
CA THR A 207 -26.92 12.63 35.35
C THR A 207 -26.55 11.73 36.53
N PHE A 208 -26.42 12.29 37.73
CA PHE A 208 -26.06 11.53 38.93
C PHE A 208 -27.30 11.17 39.77
N SER A 209 -27.44 9.90 40.13
CA SER A 209 -28.34 9.44 41.18
C SER A 209 -27.57 9.28 42.49
N HIS A 210 -28.19 9.64 43.62
CA HIS A 210 -27.56 9.52 44.93
C HIS A 210 -28.10 8.28 45.65
N GLY A 211 -27.22 7.46 46.21
CA GLY A 211 -27.54 6.29 47.01
C GLY A 211 -26.43 6.05 48.04
N LEU A 212 -26.74 5.31 49.10
CA LEU A 212 -25.77 4.94 50.14
C LEU A 212 -25.20 3.55 49.82
N CYS A 213 -23.88 3.38 49.88
CA CYS A 213 -23.26 2.06 49.80
C CYS A 213 -23.35 1.36 51.18
N PRO A 214 -23.23 0.02 51.24
CA PRO A 214 -23.31 -0.72 52.51
C PRO A 214 -22.32 -0.26 53.59
N GLU A 215 -21.19 0.33 53.21
CA GLU A 215 -20.20 0.89 54.15
C GLU A 215 -20.62 2.25 54.74
N CYS A 216 -21.48 3.00 54.05
CA CYS A 216 -22.00 4.29 54.50
C CYS A 216 -23.36 4.19 55.17
N VAL A 217 -24.00 3.02 55.13
CA VAL A 217 -25.22 2.77 55.90
C VAL A 217 -24.81 2.76 57.38
N PRO A 218 -25.35 3.66 58.21
CA PRO A 218 -25.09 3.67 59.64
C PRO A 218 -25.49 2.32 60.26
N GLU A 219 -24.72 1.80 61.23
CA GLU A 219 -24.99 0.49 61.87
C GLU A 219 -26.39 0.43 62.51
N ASP A 220 -26.99 1.58 62.83
CA ASP A 220 -28.33 1.75 63.35
C ASP A 220 -29.46 1.63 62.29
N MET A 221 -29.12 1.39 61.02
CA MET A 221 -30.06 1.26 59.90
C MET A 221 -30.01 -0.11 59.18
N ALA A 222 -29.29 -1.10 59.72
CA ALA A 222 -29.17 -2.45 59.16
C ALA A 222 -30.10 -3.48 59.81
#